data_AF-A0A920B1X2-F1
#
_entry.id   AF-A0A920B1X2-F1
#
_cell.length_a   1.000
_cell.length_b   1.000
_cell.length_c   1.000
_cell.angle_alpha   90.00
_cell.angle_beta   90.00
_cell.angle_gamma   90.00
#
_symmetry.space_group_name_H-M   'P 1'
#
loop_
_entity.id
_entity.type
_entity.pdbx_description
1 polymer ?
#
loop_
_entity_poly.entity_id
_entity_poly.type
_entity_poly.pdbx_seq_one_letter_code
_entity_poly.pdbx_strand_id
1 'polypeptide(L)'
;MQPLSPAFIDQLRFNEAGLIPAVAQDWLDGAVLMVAWMNRDAIEATLRSGEVHYWSRSRQELWHKGATSGHVQTMREIRYDCDADVLLVTVEQAGDVACHTGSRSCFYENSDARTTGGAEALAPPTDACTELFRVIEGRREQPEEGSYTNKLLAGGDNSILKKIGEESAEFVMACKDDNAAEIAGEAADIVFHMQVALAHHGVSWRQVQEVLAARRGAPRRH
;
A
#
# COMPACT_ATOMS: atom_id res chain seq x y z
N MET A 1 5.43 -18.55 5.38
CA MET A 1 5.02 -19.15 4.10
C MET A 1 6.12 -20.05 3.61
N GLN A 2 5.80 -21.22 3.04
CA GLN A 2 6.80 -22.01 2.32
C GLN A 2 7.18 -21.27 1.03
N PRO A 3 8.47 -21.18 0.69
CA PRO A 3 8.89 -20.60 -0.58
C PRO A 3 8.37 -21.46 -1.74
N LEU A 4 7.84 -20.82 -2.77
CA LEU A 4 7.41 -21.51 -3.98
C LEU A 4 8.64 -22.11 -4.68
N SER A 5 8.63 -23.43 -4.89
CA SER A 5 9.64 -24.09 -5.73
C SER A 5 9.43 -23.73 -7.20
N PRO A 6 10.48 -23.64 -8.04
CA PRO A 6 10.34 -23.36 -9.47
C PRO A 6 9.33 -24.24 -10.23
N ALA A 7 9.03 -25.44 -9.71
CA ALA A 7 8.03 -26.35 -10.27
C ALA A 7 6.60 -25.76 -10.37
N PHE A 8 6.24 -24.71 -9.62
CA PHE A 8 4.91 -24.09 -9.79
C PHE A 8 4.76 -23.39 -11.15
N ILE A 9 5.86 -22.97 -11.78
CA ILE A 9 5.85 -22.29 -13.07
C ILE A 9 5.21 -23.17 -14.15
N ASP A 10 5.33 -24.50 -14.01
CA ASP A 10 4.76 -25.48 -14.95
C ASP A 10 3.23 -25.57 -14.87
N GLN A 11 2.61 -24.99 -13.85
CA GLN A 11 1.16 -24.90 -13.70
C GLN A 11 0.58 -23.63 -14.37
N LEU A 12 1.44 -22.67 -14.72
CA LEU A 12 1.03 -21.38 -15.27
C LEU A 12 0.66 -21.49 -16.74
N ARG A 13 -0.36 -20.74 -17.14
CA ARG A 13 -0.84 -20.63 -18.52
C ARG A 13 -0.30 -19.35 -19.14
N PHE A 14 0.77 -19.50 -19.90
CA PHE A 14 1.31 -18.43 -20.72
C PHE A 14 0.47 -18.27 -22.00
N ASN A 15 0.37 -17.04 -22.50
CA ASN A 15 -0.24 -16.78 -23.81
C ASN A 15 0.64 -17.34 -24.95
N GLU A 16 0.18 -17.19 -26.20
CA GLU A 16 0.89 -17.66 -27.39
C GLU A 16 2.31 -17.09 -27.56
N ALA A 17 2.59 -15.93 -26.95
CA ALA A 17 3.91 -15.30 -26.96
C ALA A 17 4.81 -15.76 -25.79
N GLY A 18 4.37 -16.73 -24.99
CA GLY A 18 5.09 -17.20 -23.81
C GLY A 18 5.09 -16.21 -22.65
N LEU A 19 4.08 -15.32 -22.58
CA LEU A 19 3.98 -14.27 -21.57
C LEU A 19 2.76 -14.46 -20.67
N ILE A 20 2.89 -14.05 -19.41
CA ILE A 20 1.81 -13.99 -18.42
C ILE A 20 1.75 -12.56 -17.85
N PRO A 21 0.56 -11.94 -17.71
CA PRO A 21 0.41 -10.67 -17.02
C PRO A 21 0.75 -10.83 -15.53
N ALA A 22 1.41 -9.83 -14.97
CA ALA A 22 1.77 -9.74 -13.57
C ALA A 22 1.32 -8.40 -12.99
N VAL A 23 0.45 -8.46 -11.99
CA VAL A 23 -0.03 -7.33 -11.20
C VAL A 23 0.90 -7.16 -10.01
N ALA A 24 1.61 -6.04 -9.93
CA ALA A 24 2.41 -5.68 -8.77
C ALA A 24 1.55 -4.95 -7.75
N GLN A 25 1.46 -5.49 -6.53
CA GLN A 25 0.69 -4.92 -5.43
C GLN A 25 1.60 -4.65 -4.23
N ASP A 26 1.52 -3.45 -3.64
CA ASP A 26 2.24 -3.12 -2.42
C ASP A 26 1.74 -4.01 -1.27
N TRP A 27 2.69 -4.62 -0.56
CA TRP A 27 2.43 -5.57 0.51
C TRP A 27 1.79 -4.97 1.76
N LEU A 28 1.86 -3.64 1.92
CA LEU A 28 1.53 -2.97 3.16
C LEU A 28 0.11 -2.39 3.15
N ASP A 29 -0.21 -1.59 2.13
CA ASP A 29 -1.50 -0.91 1.96
C ASP A 29 -2.39 -1.55 0.87
N GLY A 30 -1.87 -2.55 0.16
CA GLY A 30 -2.59 -3.24 -0.91
C GLY A 30 -2.71 -2.43 -2.20
N ALA A 31 -2.00 -1.31 -2.35
CA ALA A 31 -2.04 -0.50 -3.56
C ALA A 31 -1.61 -1.31 -4.79
N VAL A 32 -2.43 -1.30 -5.85
CA VAL A 32 -1.98 -1.80 -7.15
C VAL A 32 -1.01 -0.79 -7.75
N LEU A 33 0.24 -1.21 -7.94
CA LEU A 33 1.33 -0.33 -8.38
C LEU A 33 1.48 -0.31 -9.89
N MET A 34 1.46 -1.47 -10.54
CA MET A 34 1.62 -1.57 -11.99
C MET A 34 1.19 -2.94 -12.51
N VAL A 35 1.00 -3.02 -13.82
CA VAL A 35 0.91 -4.28 -14.55
C VAL A 35 2.06 -4.34 -15.55
N ALA A 36 2.72 -5.48 -15.61
CA ALA A 36 3.72 -5.79 -16.63
C ALA A 36 3.59 -7.25 -17.07
N TRP A 37 4.42 -7.65 -18.02
CA TRP A 37 4.45 -9.03 -18.51
C TRP A 37 5.65 -9.74 -17.91
N MET A 38 5.51 -11.03 -17.64
CA MET A 38 6.62 -11.92 -17.30
C MET A 38 6.63 -13.08 -18.29
N ASN A 39 7.82 -13.54 -18.67
CA ASN A 39 8.01 -14.86 -19.27
C ASN A 39 8.57 -15.81 -18.18
N ARG A 40 8.81 -17.08 -18.52
CA ARG A 40 9.43 -18.05 -17.60
C ARG A 40 10.73 -17.52 -16.99
N ASP A 41 11.64 -16.99 -17.81
CA ASP A 41 12.94 -16.47 -17.34
C ASP A 41 12.79 -15.34 -16.33
N ALA A 42 11.81 -14.45 -16.51
CA ALA A 42 11.52 -13.35 -15.60
C ALA A 42 11.01 -13.84 -14.25
N ILE A 43 10.16 -14.87 -14.23
CA ILE A 43 9.68 -15.49 -13.00
C ILE A 43 10.84 -16.19 -12.28
N GLU A 44 11.64 -16.97 -13.00
CA GLU A 44 12.81 -17.64 -12.42
C GLU A 44 13.85 -16.65 -11.87
N ALA A 45 14.13 -15.56 -12.59
CA ALA A 45 15.00 -14.50 -12.11
C ALA A 45 14.45 -13.87 -10.83
N THR A 46 13.15 -13.58 -10.78
CA THR A 46 12.47 -13.03 -9.60
C THR A 46 12.57 -13.96 -8.39
N LEU A 47 12.35 -15.26 -8.59
CA LEU A 47 12.47 -16.26 -7.52
C LEU A 47 13.92 -16.39 -7.01
N ARG A 48 14.90 -16.29 -7.91
CA ARG A 48 16.33 -16.39 -7.56
C ARG A 48 16.85 -15.17 -6.82
N SER A 49 16.52 -13.95 -7.27
CA SER A 49 17.05 -12.72 -6.67
C SER A 49 16.24 -12.23 -5.48
N GLY A 50 14.96 -12.58 -5.40
CA GLY A 50 14.01 -11.95 -4.48
C GLY A 50 13.57 -10.55 -4.91
N GLU A 51 13.97 -10.08 -6.10
CA GLU A 51 13.62 -8.78 -6.68
C GLU A 51 12.87 -8.97 -7.99
N VAL A 52 11.86 -8.15 -8.25
CA VAL A 52 10.96 -8.38 -9.40
C VAL A 52 11.63 -8.06 -10.73
N HIS A 53 11.59 -9.05 -11.62
CA HIS A 53 12.01 -8.94 -13.01
C HIS A 53 10.79 -9.09 -13.91
N TYR A 54 10.69 -8.26 -14.94
CA TYR A 54 9.65 -8.31 -15.96
C TYR A 54 10.26 -8.63 -17.33
N TRP A 55 9.40 -8.96 -18.29
CA TRP A 55 9.74 -9.04 -19.70
C TRP A 55 9.24 -7.79 -20.44
N SER A 56 10.18 -7.04 -21.04
CA SER A 56 9.83 -5.89 -21.86
C SER A 56 9.38 -6.35 -23.25
N ARG A 57 8.09 -6.23 -23.55
CA ARG A 57 7.55 -6.59 -24.88
C ARG A 57 8.13 -5.74 -26.01
N SER A 58 8.46 -4.48 -25.76
CA SER A 58 8.99 -3.58 -26.79
C SER A 58 10.48 -3.82 -27.05
N ARG A 59 11.24 -4.17 -26.01
CA ARG A 59 12.69 -4.41 -26.11
C ARG A 59 13.05 -5.88 -26.31
N GLN A 60 12.10 -6.79 -26.11
CA GLN A 60 12.29 -8.24 -26.16
C GLN A 60 13.44 -8.68 -25.24
N GLU A 61 13.47 -8.14 -24.02
CA GLU A 61 14.53 -8.40 -23.05
C GLU A 61 13.98 -8.51 -21.62
N LEU A 62 14.76 -9.18 -20.78
CA LEU A 62 14.55 -9.23 -19.34
C LEU A 62 14.86 -7.85 -18.72
N TRP A 63 13.94 -7.34 -17.91
CA TRP A 63 14.05 -6.04 -17.26
C TRP A 63 13.96 -6.19 -15.74
N HIS A 64 15.06 -5.91 -15.04
CA HIS A 64 15.06 -5.79 -13.59
C HIS A 64 14.43 -4.44 -13.18
N LYS A 65 13.27 -4.50 -12.51
CA LYS A 65 12.53 -3.30 -12.11
C LYS A 65 13.36 -2.46 -11.16
N GLY A 66 13.60 -1.20 -11.52
CA GLY A 66 14.32 -0.25 -10.67
C GLY A 66 15.84 -0.36 -10.73
N ALA A 67 16.43 -1.25 -11.54
CA ALA A 67 17.88 -1.41 -11.64
C ALA A 67 18.63 -0.11 -12.01
N THR A 68 17.99 0.78 -12.77
CA THR A 68 18.55 2.07 -13.16
C THR A 68 18.12 3.22 -12.23
N SER A 69 16.89 3.19 -11.73
CA SER A 69 16.31 4.30 -10.95
C SER A 69 16.45 4.14 -9.43
N GLY A 70 16.82 2.96 -8.93
CA GLY A 70 16.79 2.62 -7.51
C GLY A 70 15.40 2.27 -6.97
N HIS A 71 14.34 2.43 -7.76
CA HIS A 71 12.96 2.07 -7.40
C HIS A 71 12.67 0.58 -7.56
N VAL A 72 13.48 -0.23 -6.88
CA VAL A 72 13.41 -1.70 -6.90
C VAL A 72 12.14 -2.21 -6.21
N GLN A 73 11.73 -3.42 -6.58
CA GLN A 73 10.59 -4.11 -5.99
C GLN A 73 11.08 -5.42 -5.38
N THR A 74 11.10 -5.51 -4.06
CA THR A 74 11.43 -6.75 -3.35
C THR A 74 10.20 -7.63 -3.33
N MET A 75 10.28 -8.82 -3.89
CA MET A 75 9.19 -9.79 -3.95
C MET A 75 8.94 -10.39 -2.56
N ARG A 76 7.69 -10.31 -2.10
CA ARG A 76 7.23 -10.91 -0.83
C ARG A 76 6.47 -12.20 -1.07
N GLU A 77 5.60 -12.20 -2.08
CA GLU A 77 4.76 -13.33 -2.45
C GLU A 77 4.44 -13.29 -3.94
N ILE A 78 4.26 -14.48 -4.54
CA ILE A 78 3.62 -14.63 -5.84
C ILE A 78 2.40 -15.52 -5.64
N ARG A 79 1.26 -15.09 -6.16
CA ARG A 79 0.03 -15.87 -6.31
C ARG A 79 -0.34 -15.90 -7.79
N TYR A 80 -1.14 -16.87 -8.17
CA TYR A 80 -1.81 -16.92 -9.47
C TYR A 80 -3.32 -17.06 -9.26
N ASP A 81 -4.11 -16.64 -10.23
CA ASP A 81 -5.55 -16.71 -10.19
C ASP A 81 -6.10 -18.13 -10.46
N CYS A 82 -7.42 -18.27 -10.57
CA CYS A 82 -8.09 -19.58 -10.50
C CYS A 82 -7.81 -20.49 -11.71
N ASP A 83 -7.44 -19.92 -12.85
CA ASP A 83 -7.03 -20.62 -14.07
C ASP A 83 -5.54 -20.43 -14.40
N ALA A 84 -4.79 -19.77 -13.52
CA ALA A 84 -3.33 -19.64 -13.54
C ALA A 84 -2.79 -18.87 -14.75
N ASP A 85 -3.53 -17.91 -15.27
CA ASP A 85 -3.13 -17.06 -16.40
C ASP A 85 -2.85 -15.60 -16.02
N VAL A 86 -2.96 -15.24 -14.74
CA VAL A 86 -2.48 -13.98 -14.18
C VAL A 86 -1.69 -14.20 -12.90
N LEU A 87 -0.58 -13.47 -12.74
CA LEU A 87 0.17 -13.40 -11.49
C LEU A 87 -0.22 -12.17 -10.66
N LEU A 88 -0.43 -12.37 -9.36
CA LEU A 88 -0.37 -11.32 -8.36
C LEU A 88 0.98 -11.40 -7.65
N VAL A 89 1.81 -10.37 -7.86
CA VAL A 89 3.13 -10.24 -7.24
C VAL A 89 3.02 -9.22 -6.12
N THR A 90 3.02 -9.70 -4.88
CA THR A 90 3.05 -8.84 -3.70
C THR A 90 4.49 -8.37 -3.47
N VAL A 91 4.70 -7.06 -3.44
CA VAL A 91 6.03 -6.44 -3.44
C VAL A 91 6.17 -5.41 -2.32
N GLU A 92 7.38 -5.30 -1.81
CA GLU A 92 7.87 -4.12 -1.09
C GLU A 92 8.53 -3.18 -2.09
N GLN A 93 7.86 -2.05 -2.35
CA GLN A 93 8.38 -0.99 -3.22
C GLN A 93 9.42 -0.17 -2.46
N ALA A 94 10.62 -0.05 -3.02
CA ALA A 94 11.63 0.89 -2.52
C ALA A 94 11.22 2.33 -2.86
N GLY A 95 11.11 3.16 -1.82
CA GLY A 95 10.53 4.50 -1.91
C GLY A 95 9.03 4.47 -2.26
N ASP A 96 8.49 5.63 -2.60
CA ASP A 96 7.06 5.78 -2.90
C ASP A 96 6.76 5.92 -4.40
N VAL A 97 7.62 5.35 -5.26
CA VAL A 97 7.54 5.51 -6.71
C VAL A 97 7.70 4.17 -7.40
N ALA A 98 6.63 3.65 -8.02
CA ALA A 98 6.73 2.50 -8.92
C ALA A 98 6.80 2.92 -10.39
N CYS A 99 6.22 4.06 -10.76
CA CYS A 99 6.11 4.52 -12.13
C CYS A 99 7.31 5.35 -12.57
N HIS A 100 7.65 5.29 -13.88
CA HIS A 100 8.73 6.11 -14.45
C HIS A 100 8.39 7.61 -14.52
N THR A 101 7.13 7.99 -14.28
CA THR A 101 6.67 9.38 -14.21
C THR A 101 6.98 10.04 -12.87
N GLY A 102 7.45 9.29 -11.88
CA GLY A 102 7.58 9.75 -10.51
C GLY A 102 6.35 9.51 -9.64
N SER A 103 5.30 8.86 -10.17
CA SER A 103 4.10 8.50 -9.41
C SER A 103 4.24 7.19 -8.64
N ARG A 104 3.52 7.08 -7.53
CA ARG A 104 3.44 5.86 -6.69
C ARG A 104 2.98 4.64 -7.48
N SER A 105 1.90 4.78 -8.24
CA SER A 105 1.33 3.75 -9.09
C SER A 105 1.32 4.22 -10.54
N CYS A 106 1.34 3.31 -11.51
CA CYS A 106 1.03 3.60 -12.91
C CYS A 106 -0.45 3.97 -13.12
N PHE A 107 -1.33 3.62 -12.16
CA PHE A 107 -2.77 3.85 -12.22
C PHE A 107 -3.13 5.18 -11.53
N TYR A 108 -2.51 6.27 -11.97
CA TYR A 108 -2.63 7.58 -11.32
C TYR A 108 -3.69 8.51 -11.92
N GLU A 109 -4.40 8.06 -12.96
CA GLU A 109 -5.40 8.86 -13.68
C GLU A 109 -6.81 8.38 -13.33
N ASN A 110 -7.70 9.32 -13.03
CA ASN A 110 -9.11 9.06 -12.75
C ASN A 110 -10.06 10.02 -13.49
N SER A 111 -9.56 10.77 -14.46
CA SER A 111 -10.31 11.74 -15.25
C SER A 111 -10.26 11.44 -16.76
N ASP A 112 -11.10 12.12 -17.53
CA ASP A 112 -11.13 12.00 -18.99
C ASP A 112 -9.86 12.55 -19.67
N ALA A 113 -9.07 13.38 -18.98
CA ALA A 113 -7.87 14.00 -19.50
C ALA A 113 -6.62 13.26 -18.99
N ARG A 114 -5.72 12.87 -19.90
CA ARG A 114 -4.46 12.25 -19.50
C ARG A 114 -3.48 13.27 -18.93
N THR A 115 -2.96 13.00 -17.75
CA THR A 115 -1.86 13.73 -17.14
C THR A 115 -0.51 13.05 -17.36
N THR A 116 0.59 13.75 -17.05
CA THR A 116 1.95 13.21 -17.13
C THR A 116 2.36 12.41 -15.88
N GLY A 117 1.48 12.25 -14.90
CA GLY A 117 1.82 11.75 -13.58
C GLY A 117 2.69 12.74 -12.80
N GLY A 118 3.51 12.23 -11.89
CA GLY A 118 4.32 12.99 -10.94
C GLY A 118 4.10 12.56 -9.48
N ALA A 119 4.85 13.16 -8.57
CA ALA A 119 4.78 12.86 -7.14
C ALA A 119 3.41 13.16 -6.52
N GLU A 120 2.76 14.22 -7.01
CA GLU A 120 1.41 14.65 -6.58
C GLU A 120 0.27 13.86 -7.25
N ALA A 121 0.59 12.89 -8.11
CA ALA A 121 -0.44 12.15 -8.84
C ALA A 121 -1.17 11.20 -7.90
N LEU A 122 -2.50 11.20 -7.96
CA LEU A 122 -3.34 10.43 -7.05
C LEU A 122 -3.17 8.92 -7.30
N ALA A 123 -2.65 8.20 -6.31
CA ALA A 123 -2.59 6.74 -6.35
C ALA A 123 -4.02 6.13 -6.39
N PRO A 124 -4.20 4.91 -6.96
CA PRO A 124 -5.48 4.23 -6.92
C PRO A 124 -5.89 3.93 -5.47
N PRO A 125 -7.18 3.66 -5.21
CA PRO A 125 -7.67 3.35 -3.87
C PRO A 125 -6.89 2.22 -3.20
N THR A 126 -6.64 2.40 -1.90
CA THR A 126 -5.94 1.46 -1.01
C THR A 126 -6.86 1.05 0.15
N ASP A 127 -6.31 0.62 1.28
CA ASP A 127 -7.09 0.40 2.49
C ASP A 127 -7.68 1.70 3.06
N ALA A 128 -8.81 1.58 3.77
CA ALA A 128 -9.56 2.72 4.29
C ALA A 128 -8.73 3.63 5.23
N CYS A 129 -7.76 3.09 5.96
CA CYS A 129 -6.92 3.89 6.86
C CYS A 129 -5.89 4.71 6.07
N THR A 130 -5.31 4.14 5.02
CA THR A 130 -4.39 4.86 4.13
C THR A 130 -5.11 5.98 3.37
N GLU A 131 -6.32 5.73 2.89
CA GLU A 131 -7.16 6.75 2.26
C GLU A 131 -7.54 7.87 3.26
N LEU A 132 -7.90 7.52 4.49
CA LEU A 132 -8.18 8.48 5.55
C LEU A 132 -6.98 9.39 5.83
N PHE A 133 -5.78 8.80 5.96
CA PHE A 133 -4.57 9.57 6.22
C PHE A 133 -4.26 10.56 5.09
N ARG A 134 -4.47 10.14 3.84
CA ARG A 134 -4.29 11.02 2.67
C ARG A 134 -5.21 12.24 2.74
N VAL A 135 -6.47 12.06 3.13
CA VAL A 135 -7.41 13.18 3.32
C VAL A 135 -6.92 14.11 4.43
N ILE A 136 -6.46 13.55 5.56
CA ILE A 136 -5.96 14.34 6.70
C ILE A 136 -4.72 15.18 6.30
N GLU A 137 -3.75 14.58 5.62
CA GLU A 137 -2.56 15.30 5.11
C GLU A 137 -2.97 16.37 4.09
N GLY A 138 -3.90 16.05 3.18
CA GLY A 138 -4.46 17.03 2.25
C GLY A 138 -5.10 18.22 2.97
N ARG A 139 -5.82 18.01 4.07
CA ARG A 139 -6.33 19.09 4.92
C ARG A 139 -5.23 19.89 5.60
N ARG A 140 -4.10 19.27 5.95
CA ARG A 140 -2.95 19.96 6.56
C ARG A 140 -2.26 20.89 5.55
N GLU A 141 -2.07 20.41 4.33
CA GLU A 141 -1.36 21.12 3.25
C GLU A 141 -2.24 22.16 2.56
N GLN A 142 -3.53 21.84 2.38
CA GLN A 142 -4.53 22.70 1.76
C GLN A 142 -5.74 22.81 2.70
N PRO A 143 -5.68 23.74 3.69
CA PRO A 143 -6.76 23.91 4.65
C PRO A 143 -8.10 24.21 4.00
N GLU A 144 -9.15 23.52 4.46
CA GLU A 144 -10.53 23.80 4.06
C GLU A 144 -11.29 24.45 5.23
N GLU A 145 -11.94 25.58 4.95
CA GLU A 145 -12.72 26.29 5.96
C GLU A 145 -13.87 25.43 6.47
N GLY A 146 -14.07 25.38 7.80
CA GLY A 146 -15.12 24.61 8.43
C GLY A 146 -14.81 23.14 8.70
N SER A 147 -13.76 22.58 8.08
CA SER A 147 -13.29 21.20 8.29
C SER A 147 -12.98 20.89 9.76
N TYR A 148 -13.49 19.76 10.25
CA TYR A 148 -13.23 19.30 11.62
C TYR A 148 -11.74 19.01 11.85
N THR A 149 -11.08 18.37 10.88
CA THR A 149 -9.64 18.09 10.90
C THR A 149 -8.84 19.38 11.04
N ASN A 150 -9.19 20.45 10.30
CA ASN A 150 -8.50 21.72 10.40
C ASN A 150 -8.68 22.41 11.76
N LYS A 151 -9.84 22.26 12.42
CA LYS A 151 -10.05 22.74 13.79
C LYS A 151 -9.15 22.02 14.79
N LEU A 152 -9.03 20.69 14.68
CA LEU A 152 -8.13 19.90 15.52
C LEU A 152 -6.67 20.32 15.32
N LEU A 153 -6.22 20.40 14.06
CA LEU A 153 -4.84 20.80 13.71
C LEU A 153 -4.51 22.21 14.22
N ALA A 154 -5.43 23.17 14.09
CA ALA A 154 -5.25 24.53 14.61
C ALA A 154 -5.21 24.57 16.14
N GLY A 155 -5.92 23.65 16.81
CA GLY A 155 -5.93 23.51 18.26
C GLY A 155 -4.72 22.77 18.84
N GLY A 156 -3.86 22.20 17.98
CA GLY A 156 -2.63 21.49 18.35
C GLY A 156 -2.82 20.31 19.30
N ASP A 157 -1.73 19.93 19.97
CA ASP A 157 -1.69 18.77 20.89
C ASP A 157 -2.84 18.75 21.90
N ASN A 158 -3.16 19.89 22.53
CA ASN A 158 -4.22 19.93 23.54
C ASN A 158 -5.58 19.51 22.98
N SER A 159 -5.90 19.89 21.74
CA SER A 159 -7.19 19.55 21.13
C SER A 159 -7.18 18.12 20.60
N ILE A 160 -6.07 17.70 19.99
CA ILE A 160 -5.93 16.38 19.37
C ILE A 160 -5.84 15.27 20.42
N LEU A 161 -4.92 15.40 21.38
CA LEU A 161 -4.65 14.35 22.37
C LEU A 161 -5.80 14.20 23.37
N LYS A 162 -6.51 15.31 23.68
CA LYS A 162 -7.73 15.24 24.48
C LYS A 162 -8.77 14.34 23.84
N LYS A 163 -9.00 14.46 22.53
CA LYS A 163 -9.96 13.60 21.82
C LYS A 163 -9.55 12.13 21.87
N ILE A 164 -8.27 11.81 21.67
CA ILE A 164 -7.79 10.42 21.81
C ILE A 164 -8.14 9.85 23.20
N GLY A 165 -7.97 10.63 24.26
CA GLY A 165 -8.32 10.22 25.62
C GLY A 165 -9.82 10.01 25.83
N GLU A 166 -10.66 10.90 25.29
CA GLU A 166 -12.12 10.78 25.31
C GLU A 166 -12.58 9.51 24.59
N GLU A 167 -12.20 9.31 23.33
CA GLU A 167 -12.66 8.15 22.55
C GLU A 167 -12.12 6.83 23.10
N SER A 168 -10.95 6.85 23.74
CA SER A 168 -10.44 5.68 24.46
C SER A 168 -11.33 5.29 25.63
N ALA A 169 -11.86 6.27 26.37
CA ALA A 169 -12.78 6.01 27.47
C ALA A 169 -14.15 5.54 26.95
N GLU A 170 -14.65 6.17 25.87
CA GLU A 170 -15.90 5.79 25.21
C GLU A 170 -15.83 4.37 24.65
N PHE A 171 -14.74 4.00 23.98
CA PHE A 171 -14.50 2.64 23.50
C PHE A 171 -14.51 1.60 24.63
N VAL A 172 -13.88 1.90 25.77
CA VAL A 172 -13.87 1.02 26.95
C VAL A 172 -15.29 0.83 27.49
N MET A 173 -16.08 1.91 27.53
CA MET A 173 -17.48 1.86 27.98
C MET A 173 -18.36 1.08 27.00
N ALA A 174 -18.23 1.32 25.69
CA ALA A 174 -18.93 0.58 24.66
C ALA A 174 -18.63 -0.93 24.72
N CYS A 175 -17.37 -1.30 24.98
CA CYS A 175 -16.97 -2.69 25.21
C CYS A 175 -17.62 -3.29 26.47
N LYS A 176 -17.66 -2.52 27.56
CA LYS A 176 -18.30 -2.96 28.80
C LYS A 176 -19.80 -3.18 28.63
N ASP A 177 -20.45 -2.38 27.80
CA ASP A 177 -21.88 -2.43 27.55
C ASP A 177 -22.27 -3.40 26.41
N ASP A 178 -21.29 -4.14 25.86
CA ASP A 178 -21.45 -5.12 24.77
C ASP A 178 -22.18 -4.56 23.52
N ASN A 179 -22.04 -3.26 23.27
CA ASN A 179 -22.68 -2.57 22.15
C ASN A 179 -21.80 -2.59 20.90
N ALA A 180 -21.99 -3.58 20.03
CA ALA A 180 -21.17 -3.77 18.84
C ALA A 180 -21.09 -2.54 17.91
N ALA A 181 -22.16 -1.76 17.79
CA ALA A 181 -22.19 -0.59 16.92
C ALA A 181 -21.34 0.56 17.50
N GLU A 182 -21.49 0.84 18.80
CA GLU A 182 -20.65 1.83 19.50
C GLU A 182 -19.19 1.37 19.54
N ILE A 183 -18.92 0.10 19.82
CA ILE A 183 -17.54 -0.44 19.80
C ILE A 183 -16.86 -0.14 18.46
N ALA A 184 -17.56 -0.36 17.34
CA ALA A 184 -17.02 -0.08 16.02
C ALA A 184 -16.83 1.43 15.76
N GLY A 185 -17.79 2.25 16.21
CA GLY A 185 -17.73 3.71 16.11
C GLY A 185 -16.55 4.30 16.89
N GLU A 186 -16.45 3.98 18.18
CA GLU A 186 -15.39 4.50 19.05
C GLU A 186 -14.00 4.01 18.62
N ALA A 187 -13.89 2.77 18.14
CA ALA A 187 -12.65 2.28 17.55
C ALA A 187 -12.24 3.08 16.31
N ALA A 188 -13.21 3.44 15.46
CA ALA A 188 -12.96 4.26 14.28
C ALA A 188 -12.54 5.68 14.66
N ASP A 189 -13.15 6.28 15.69
CA ASP A 189 -12.80 7.62 16.16
C ASP A 189 -11.40 7.65 16.81
N ILE A 190 -11.02 6.60 17.54
CA ILE A 190 -9.63 6.43 18.00
C ILE A 190 -8.67 6.40 16.80
N VAL A 191 -8.97 5.61 15.76
CA VAL A 191 -8.12 5.53 14.56
C VAL A 191 -8.02 6.88 13.87
N PHE A 192 -9.14 7.60 13.71
CA PHE A 192 -9.18 8.93 13.13
C PHE A 192 -8.30 9.91 13.92
N HIS A 193 -8.53 10.05 15.22
CA HIS A 193 -7.80 11.00 16.06
C HIS A 193 -6.33 10.65 16.20
N MET A 194 -5.99 9.36 16.25
CA MET A 194 -4.60 8.90 16.16
C MET A 194 -3.95 9.38 14.86
N GLN A 195 -4.62 9.21 13.72
CA GLN A 195 -4.07 9.64 12.42
C GLN A 195 -3.93 11.17 12.32
N VAL A 196 -4.84 11.95 12.91
CA VAL A 196 -4.68 13.41 13.02
C VAL A 196 -3.44 13.76 13.85
N ALA A 197 -3.17 13.05 14.95
CA ALA A 197 -1.96 13.25 15.75
C ALA A 197 -0.69 12.90 14.95
N LEU A 198 -0.68 11.79 14.22
CA LEU A 198 0.43 11.39 13.35
C LEU A 198 0.74 12.48 12.33
N ALA A 199 -0.29 12.98 11.62
CA ALA A 199 -0.17 14.08 10.68
C ALA A 199 0.35 15.37 11.32
N HIS A 200 -0.10 15.70 12.54
CA HIS A 200 0.39 16.86 13.29
C HIS A 200 1.88 16.75 13.63
N HIS A 201 2.36 15.55 13.94
CA HIS A 201 3.75 15.29 14.31
C HIS A 201 4.65 14.86 13.14
N GLY A 202 4.16 14.89 11.90
CA GLY A 202 4.94 14.51 10.72
C GLY A 202 5.32 13.03 10.67
N VAL A 203 4.53 12.16 11.32
CA VAL A 203 4.68 10.70 11.24
C VAL A 203 3.68 10.19 10.21
N SER A 204 4.14 9.43 9.22
CA SER A 204 3.25 8.90 8.19
C SER A 204 2.48 7.68 8.68
N TRP A 205 1.28 7.46 8.14
CA TRP A 205 0.53 6.22 8.37
C TRP A 205 1.32 4.98 7.92
N ARG A 206 2.10 5.10 6.85
CA ARG A 206 2.97 4.02 6.36
C ARG A 206 3.98 3.57 7.41
N GLN A 207 4.59 4.50 8.16
CA GLN A 207 5.50 4.14 9.26
C GLN A 207 4.79 3.33 10.36
N VAL A 208 3.53 3.65 10.66
CA VAL A 208 2.74 2.87 11.63
C VAL A 208 2.44 1.46 11.09
N GLN A 209 2.07 1.35 9.81
CA GLN A 209 1.85 0.06 9.17
C GLN A 209 3.15 -0.79 9.16
N GLU A 210 4.31 -0.20 8.88
CA GLU A 210 5.61 -0.88 8.95
C GLU A 210 5.89 -1.43 10.35
N VAL A 211 5.62 -0.64 11.40
CA VAL A 211 5.74 -1.08 12.80
C VAL A 211 4.77 -2.23 13.10
N LEU A 212 3.53 -2.17 12.64
CA LEU A 212 2.54 -3.23 12.82
C LEU A 212 2.95 -4.52 12.09
N ALA A 213 3.46 -4.38 10.85
CA ALA A 213 3.92 -5.49 10.05
C ALA A 213 5.13 -6.19 10.68
N ALA A 214 6.11 -5.44 11.18
CA ALA A 214 7.27 -6.00 11.87
C ALA A 214 6.87 -6.83 13.10
N ARG A 215 5.77 -6.45 13.79
CA ARG A 215 5.25 -7.19 14.96
C ARG A 215 4.58 -8.51 14.58
N ARG A 216 3.98 -8.62 13.39
CA ARG A 216 3.30 -9.85 12.93
C ARG A 216 4.25 -11.05 12.84
N GLY A 217 5.55 -10.83 12.64
CA GLY A 217 6.59 -11.86 12.56
C GLY A 217 7.57 -11.91 13.73
N ALA A 218 7.45 -11.03 14.73
CA ALA A 218 8.39 -10.99 15.85
C ALA A 218 8.12 -12.13 16.85
N PRO A 219 9.17 -12.77 17.43
CA PRO A 219 8.98 -13.74 18.51
C PRO A 219 8.22 -13.07 19.66
N ARG A 220 7.22 -13.78 20.20
CA ARG A 220 6.42 -13.28 21.33
C ARG A 220 7.39 -12.93 22.47
N ARG A 221 7.35 -11.67 22.92
CA ARG A 221 8.04 -11.27 24.15
C ARG A 221 7.36 -12.03 25.29
N HIS A 222 8.10 -12.95 25.91
CA HIS A 222 7.73 -13.63 27.14
C HIS A 222 7.86 -12.68 28.34
#